data_AF-A0A2V9X8L9-F1
#
_entry.id   AF-A0A2V9X8L9-F1
#
_cell.length_a   1.000
_cell.length_b   1.000
_cell.length_c   1.000
_cell.angle_alpha   90.00
_cell.angle_beta   90.00
_cell.angle_gamma   90.00
#
_symmetry.space_group_name_H-M   'P 1'
#
loop_
_entity.id
_entity.type
_entity.pdbx_description
1 polymer ?
#
loop_
_entity_poly.entity_id
_entity_poly.type
_entity_poly.pdbx_seq_one_letter_code
_entity_poly.pdbx_strand_id
1 'polypeptide(L)'
;MADRVPCTLACWHKPLVSSGAKHGDDPETKAFWQVLYDAGAEIVINGHDHDYERFAPQDPNGVADPSRGIREFVVGTGGKNSHRAFGKADANSDVRNADTFGVLKLALRPGSYSREFVPQAGKTFSDSGSAVCN
;
A
#
# COMPACT_ATOMS: atom_id res chain seq x y z
N MET A 1 -1.05 -4.34 -32.24
CA MET A 1 -0.81 -5.07 -30.98
C MET A 1 -1.04 -4.05 -29.88
N ALA A 2 -1.95 -4.31 -28.95
CA ALA A 2 -2.16 -3.37 -27.83
C ALA A 2 -0.89 -3.40 -26.98
N ASP A 3 -0.23 -2.25 -26.87
CA ASP A 3 0.90 -2.07 -25.98
C ASP A 3 0.35 -2.30 -24.56
N ARG A 4 0.68 -3.43 -23.95
CA ARG A 4 0.27 -3.71 -22.57
C ARG A 4 1.04 -2.73 -21.71
N VAL A 5 0.34 -1.80 -21.06
CA VAL A 5 0.98 -0.93 -20.06
C VAL A 5 1.68 -1.84 -19.04
N PRO A 6 3.00 -1.70 -18.84
CA PRO A 6 3.69 -2.48 -17.84
C PRO A 6 3.12 -2.12 -16.45
N CYS A 7 3.00 -3.11 -15.57
CA CYS A 7 2.57 -2.91 -14.18
C CYS A 7 3.36 -1.76 -13.56
N THR A 8 2.70 -0.63 -13.32
CA THR A 8 3.37 0.58 -12.83
C THR A 8 3.27 0.63 -11.31
N LEU A 9 4.41 0.83 -10.67
CA LEU A 9 4.55 0.99 -9.22
C LEU A 9 5.29 2.28 -8.94
N ALA A 10 4.86 2.98 -7.90
CA ALA A 10 5.56 4.14 -7.37
C ALA A 10 5.79 4.00 -5.87
N CYS A 11 6.81 4.71 -5.36
CA CYS A 11 7.11 4.73 -3.94
C CYS A 11 7.62 6.10 -3.48
N TRP A 12 7.20 6.51 -2.29
CA TRP A 12 7.67 7.71 -1.60
C TRP A 12 7.33 7.59 -0.11
N HIS A 13 7.68 8.59 0.71
CA HIS A 13 7.63 8.39 2.17
C HIS A 13 6.21 8.38 2.78
N LYS A 14 5.42 9.45 2.58
CA LYS A 14 4.13 9.64 3.26
C LYS A 14 2.94 9.12 2.44
N PRO A 15 1.97 8.41 3.04
CA PRO A 15 0.82 7.85 2.32
C PRO A 15 -0.26 8.89 1.98
N LEU A 16 -1.08 8.60 0.98
CA LEU A 16 -2.31 9.37 0.77
C LEU A 16 -3.34 9.00 1.84
N VAL A 17 -3.48 7.71 2.15
CA VAL A 17 -4.38 7.21 3.18
C VAL A 17 -3.63 6.38 4.22
N SER A 18 -3.90 6.63 5.50
CA SER A 18 -3.39 5.79 6.57
C SER A 18 -4.28 5.89 7.80
N SER A 19 -4.59 4.72 8.35
CA SER A 19 -5.27 4.63 9.63
C SER A 19 -4.32 4.86 10.82
N GLY A 20 -3.05 5.21 10.60
CA GLY A 20 -2.06 5.42 11.67
C GLY A 20 -2.45 6.60 12.58
N ALA A 21 -2.58 6.38 13.89
CA ALA A 21 -3.10 7.42 14.80
C ALA A 21 -2.17 8.64 14.95
N LYS A 22 -0.89 8.50 14.57
CA LYS A 22 0.13 9.52 14.81
C LYS A 22 0.31 10.47 13.64
N HIS A 23 0.20 9.98 12.40
CA HIS A 23 0.35 10.80 11.20
C HIS A 23 -0.89 10.75 10.32
N GLY A 24 -1.32 9.55 9.91
CA GLY A 24 -2.51 9.35 9.10
C GLY A 24 -2.36 9.86 7.66
N ASP A 25 -3.49 10.14 7.01
CA ASP A 25 -3.59 10.68 5.65
C ASP A 25 -2.71 11.91 5.40
N ASP A 26 -2.03 11.96 4.25
CA ASP A 26 -1.35 13.16 3.76
C ASP A 26 -1.92 13.62 2.39
N PRO A 27 -2.83 14.63 2.38
CA PRO A 27 -3.43 15.13 1.15
C PRO A 27 -2.44 15.89 0.25
N GLU A 28 -1.24 16.25 0.71
CA GLU A 28 -0.21 16.88 -0.14
C GLU A 28 0.25 15.93 -1.25
N THR A 29 0.08 14.62 -1.07
CA THR A 29 0.47 13.59 -2.05
C THR A 29 -0.58 13.36 -3.15
N LYS A 30 -1.77 13.95 -3.02
CA LYS A 30 -2.91 13.72 -3.92
C LYS A 30 -2.60 14.02 -5.38
N ALA A 31 -1.79 15.04 -5.66
CA ALA A 31 -1.40 15.37 -7.03
C ALA A 31 -0.59 14.24 -7.70
N PHE A 32 0.31 13.57 -6.95
CA PHE A 32 1.05 12.42 -7.45
C PHE A 32 0.13 11.23 -7.68
N TRP A 33 -0.80 11.00 -6.76
CA TRP A 33 -1.85 9.98 -6.89
C TRP A 33 -2.71 10.18 -8.14
N GLN A 34 -3.11 11.42 -8.43
CA GLN A 34 -3.90 11.71 -9.64
C GLN A 34 -3.13 11.36 -10.91
N VAL A 35 -1.86 11.77 -11.01
CA VAL A 35 -1.01 11.45 -12.18
C VAL A 35 -0.84 9.95 -12.35
N LEU A 36 -0.64 9.21 -11.26
CA LEU A 36 -0.49 7.76 -11.28
C LEU A 36 -1.80 7.05 -11.64
N TYR A 37 -2.94 7.53 -11.14
CA TYR A 37 -4.26 6.97 -11.43
C TYR A 37 -4.62 7.19 -12.90
N ASP A 38 -4.38 8.39 -13.44
CA ASP A 38 -4.60 8.72 -14.84
C ASP A 38 -3.69 7.87 -15.77
N ALA A 39 -2.52 7.46 -15.27
CA ALA A 39 -1.58 6.58 -15.98
C ALA A 39 -1.85 5.08 -15.79
N GLY A 40 -2.84 4.68 -15.00
CA GLY A 40 -3.14 3.27 -14.72
C GLY A 40 -2.09 2.58 -13.84
N ALA A 41 -1.56 3.27 -12.83
CA ALA A 41 -0.68 2.64 -11.85
C ALA A 41 -1.41 1.60 -10.98
N GLU A 42 -0.67 0.60 -10.54
CA GLU A 42 -1.21 -0.54 -9.79
C GLU A 42 -0.95 -0.44 -8.29
N ILE A 43 0.23 0.08 -7.95
CA ILE A 43 0.76 0.04 -6.58
C ILE A 43 1.39 1.36 -6.22
N VAL A 44 1.08 1.84 -5.03
CA VAL A 44 1.84 2.86 -4.31
C VAL A 44 2.36 2.25 -3.01
N ILE A 45 3.65 2.45 -2.73
CA ILE A 45 4.28 2.02 -1.47
C ILE A 45 4.75 3.24 -0.68
N ASN A 46 4.34 3.27 0.57
CA ASN A 46 4.72 4.27 1.55
C ASN A 46 5.26 3.66 2.84
N GLY A 47 5.70 4.53 3.74
CA GLY A 47 5.96 4.20 5.13
C GLY A 47 5.35 5.29 6.00
N HIS A 48 6.21 6.08 6.64
CA HIS A 48 5.83 7.20 7.51
C HIS A 48 5.16 6.79 8.82
N ASP A 49 3.98 6.20 8.77
CA ASP A 49 3.37 5.56 9.92
C ASP A 49 4.03 4.22 10.21
N HIS A 50 4.24 3.94 11.49
CA HIS A 50 5.04 2.79 11.94
C HIS A 50 4.15 1.56 12.09
N ASP A 51 3.54 1.15 11.00
CA ASP A 51 2.66 0.00 10.93
C ASP A 51 2.75 -0.64 9.54
N TYR A 52 2.01 -1.74 9.39
CA TYR A 52 1.66 -2.30 8.10
C TYR A 52 0.18 -2.06 7.85
N GLU A 53 -0.14 -1.46 6.72
CA GLU A 53 -1.51 -1.31 6.27
C GLU A 53 -1.59 -1.57 4.76
N ARG A 54 -2.59 -2.35 4.35
CA ARG A 54 -2.89 -2.61 2.95
C ARG A 54 -4.31 -2.16 2.66
N PHE A 55 -4.46 -1.38 1.61
CA PHE A 55 -5.76 -0.92 1.12
C PHE A 55 -6.26 -1.81 -0.02
N ALA A 56 -7.57 -1.83 -0.26
CA ALA A 56 -8.10 -2.29 -1.55
C ALA A 56 -7.80 -1.25 -2.66
N PRO A 57 -7.93 -1.59 -3.95
CA PRO A 57 -7.79 -0.63 -5.03
C PRO A 57 -8.72 0.58 -4.84
N GLN A 58 -8.18 1.80 -4.99
CA GLN A 58 -8.93 3.05 -4.78
C GLN A 58 -8.53 4.17 -5.74
N ASP A 59 -9.43 5.13 -5.85
CA ASP A 59 -9.20 6.39 -6.56
C ASP A 59 -8.38 7.40 -5.70
N PRO A 60 -7.98 8.55 -6.27
CA PRO A 60 -7.26 9.60 -5.54
C PRO A 60 -8.05 10.29 -4.41
N ASN A 61 -9.30 9.87 -4.15
CA ASN A 61 -10.11 10.32 -3.01
C ASN A 61 -10.24 9.23 -1.93
N GLY A 62 -9.51 8.11 -2.05
CA GLY A 62 -9.62 6.98 -1.12
C GLY A 62 -10.92 6.19 -1.28
N VAL A 63 -11.66 6.39 -2.38
CA VAL A 63 -12.90 5.66 -2.67
C VAL A 63 -12.56 4.39 -3.42
N ALA A 64 -13.17 3.27 -3.02
CA ALA A 64 -12.95 1.97 -3.64
C ALA A 64 -13.19 2.03 -5.17
N ASP A 65 -12.19 1.58 -5.93
CA ASP A 65 -12.27 1.44 -7.39
C ASP A 65 -11.62 0.12 -7.80
N PRO A 66 -12.38 -1.00 -7.76
CA PRO A 66 -11.83 -2.32 -8.06
C PRO A 66 -11.36 -2.50 -9.52
N SER A 67 -11.73 -1.58 -10.43
CA SER A 67 -11.52 -1.73 -11.87
C SER A 67 -10.24 -1.07 -12.38
N ARG A 68 -9.80 0.00 -11.71
CA ARG A 68 -8.64 0.81 -12.12
C ARG A 68 -7.89 1.47 -10.95
N GLY A 69 -8.38 1.26 -9.72
CA GLY A 69 -7.82 1.89 -8.54
C GLY A 69 -6.41 1.40 -8.27
N ILE A 70 -5.64 2.26 -7.61
CA ILE A 70 -4.29 1.93 -7.16
C ILE A 70 -4.40 1.25 -5.79
N ARG A 71 -3.60 0.22 -5.57
CA ARG A 71 -3.43 -0.39 -4.24
C ARG A 71 -2.34 0.36 -3.45
N GLU A 72 -2.70 0.98 -2.33
CA GLU A 72 -1.71 1.56 -1.41
C GLU A 72 -1.24 0.54 -0.37
N PHE A 73 0.04 0.62 -0.01
CA PHE A 73 0.63 -0.06 1.13
C PHE A 73 1.37 0.94 2.00
N VAL A 74 1.05 0.96 3.30
CA VAL A 74 1.91 1.54 4.32
C VAL A 74 2.79 0.42 4.87
N VAL A 75 4.10 0.55 4.72
CA VAL A 75 5.10 -0.45 5.15
C VAL A 75 6.16 0.24 6.02
N GLY A 76 5.73 0.87 7.11
CA GLY A 76 6.64 1.47 8.10
C GLY A 76 7.14 0.49 9.16
N THR A 77 7.20 -0.79 8.83
CA THR A 77 7.57 -1.91 9.70
C THR A 77 9.08 -2.10 9.87
N GLY A 78 9.89 -1.07 9.59
CA GLY A 78 11.36 -1.14 9.54
C GLY A 78 12.08 -1.11 10.89
N GLY A 79 11.39 -0.94 12.02
CA GLY A 79 11.98 -1.07 13.36
C GLY A 79 12.18 0.23 14.17
N LYS A 80 12.06 1.42 13.55
CA LYS A 80 12.28 2.70 14.25
C LYS A 80 11.17 2.94 15.30
N ASN A 81 11.54 3.26 16.54
CA ASN A 81 10.63 3.70 17.62
C ASN A 81 9.42 2.79 17.92
N SER A 82 9.49 1.50 17.59
CA SER A 82 8.35 0.58 17.65
C SER A 82 7.13 1.00 16.82
N HIS A 83 6.17 0.08 16.75
CA HIS A 83 4.88 0.34 16.12
C HIS A 83 4.05 1.36 16.89
N ARG A 84 3.08 1.94 16.19
CA ARG A 84 2.15 2.92 16.75
C ARG A 84 0.72 2.41 16.63
N ALA A 85 -0.17 2.94 17.48
CA ALA A 85 -1.57 2.58 17.45
C ALA A 85 -2.23 3.07 16.16
N PHE A 86 -3.22 2.32 15.69
CA PHE A 86 -4.17 2.81 14.68
C PHE A 86 -5.20 3.74 15.32
N GLY A 87 -5.64 4.73 14.55
CA GLY A 87 -6.83 5.53 14.81
C GLY A 87 -8.08 4.86 14.25
N LYS A 88 -9.02 5.68 13.80
CA LYS A 88 -10.18 5.20 13.04
C LYS A 88 -9.67 4.57 11.75
N ALA A 89 -10.19 3.39 11.42
CA ALA A 89 -9.89 2.75 10.15
C ALA A 89 -10.49 3.55 8.98
N ASP A 90 -9.69 3.76 7.94
CA ASP A 90 -10.23 4.22 6.66
C ASP A 90 -11.11 3.16 6.02
N ALA A 91 -12.10 3.62 5.25
CA ALA A 91 -13.17 2.76 4.73
C ALA A 91 -12.64 1.62 3.84
N ASN A 92 -11.49 1.84 3.18
CA ASN A 92 -10.91 0.91 2.21
C ASN A 92 -9.65 0.17 2.73
N SER A 93 -9.36 0.26 4.04
CA SER A 93 -8.29 -0.51 4.70
C SER A 93 -8.68 -1.99 4.80
N ASP A 94 -7.95 -2.87 4.12
CA ASP A 94 -8.18 -4.33 4.14
C ASP A 94 -7.48 -5.02 5.32
N VAL A 95 -6.20 -4.71 5.53
CA VAL A 95 -5.34 -5.41 6.49
C VAL A 95 -4.50 -4.40 7.24
N ARG A 96 -4.40 -4.59 8.56
CA ARG A 96 -3.65 -3.74 9.48
C ARG A 96 -2.84 -4.58 10.46
N ASN A 97 -1.59 -4.22 10.68
CA ASN A 97 -0.73 -4.79 11.70
C ASN A 97 0.18 -3.73 12.32
N ALA A 98 0.18 -3.65 13.65
CA ALA A 98 1.00 -2.73 14.42
C ALA A 98 1.78 -3.46 15.53
N ASP A 99 2.20 -4.71 15.28
CA ASP A 99 2.90 -5.52 16.29
C ASP A 99 4.07 -6.35 15.75
N THR A 100 4.27 -6.34 14.43
CA THR A 100 5.24 -7.19 13.74
C THR A 100 6.10 -6.35 12.80
N PHE A 101 7.41 -6.35 13.03
CA PHE A 101 8.35 -5.82 12.05
C PHE A 101 8.52 -6.81 10.90
N GLY A 102 8.91 -6.30 9.75
CA GLY A 102 9.03 -7.11 8.55
C GLY A 102 9.13 -6.25 7.30
N VAL A 103 9.08 -6.90 6.15
CA VAL A 103 9.20 -6.24 4.85
C VAL A 103 8.12 -6.72 3.90
N LEU A 104 7.66 -5.83 3.01
CA LEU A 104 6.86 -6.21 1.86
C LEU A 104 7.79 -6.74 0.76
N LYS A 105 7.54 -7.97 0.33
CA LYS A 105 8.17 -8.60 -0.83
C LYS A 105 7.18 -8.59 -1.99
N LEU A 106 7.58 -7.97 -3.09
CA LEU A 106 6.86 -8.00 -4.35
C LEU A 106 7.62 -8.85 -5.38
N ALA A 107 6.91 -9.73 -6.06
CA ALA A 107 7.41 -10.38 -7.27
C ALA A 107 6.60 -9.87 -8.47
N LEU A 108 7.27 -9.14 -9.35
CA LEU A 108 6.67 -8.53 -10.54
C LEU A 108 6.81 -9.46 -11.74
N ARG A 109 5.75 -9.53 -12.55
CA ARG A 109 5.66 -10.34 -13.77
C ARG A 109 4.99 -9.52 -14.87
N PRO A 110 5.12 -9.92 -16.14
CA PRO A 110 4.35 -9.29 -17.21
C PRO A 110 2.85 -9.35 -16.90
N GLY A 111 2.22 -8.19 -16.70
CA GLY A 111 0.79 -8.04 -16.43
C GLY A 111 0.30 -8.60 -15.09
N SER A 112 1.18 -8.94 -14.14
CA SER A 112 0.74 -9.36 -12.80
C SER A 112 1.82 -9.15 -11.75
N TYR A 113 1.41 -9.16 -10.48
CA TYR A 113 2.33 -9.16 -9.35
C TYR A 113 1.83 -10.10 -8.25
N SER A 114 2.75 -10.55 -7.41
CA SER A 114 2.42 -11.15 -6.12
C SER A 114 3.07 -10.37 -4.99
N ARG A 115 2.39 -10.37 -3.84
CA ARG A 115 2.80 -9.70 -2.61
C ARG A 115 2.89 -10.72 -1.48
N GLU A 116 3.85 -10.52 -0.60
CA GLU A 116 4.06 -11.30 0.60
C GLU A 116 4.66 -10.38 1.67
N PHE A 117 4.07 -10.31 2.84
CA PHE A 117 4.70 -9.71 4.00
C PHE A 117 5.60 -10.77 4.66
N VAL A 118 6.89 -10.48 4.74
CA VAL A 118 7.89 -11.35 5.38
C VAL A 118 8.13 -10.83 6.79
N PRO A 119 7.63 -11.51 7.84
CA PRO A 119 7.79 -11.05 9.21
C PRO A 119 9.21 -11.27 9.72
N GLN A 120 9.60 -10.50 10.73
CA GLN A 120 10.79 -10.80 11.52
C GLN A 120 10.70 -12.18 12.18
N ALA A 121 11.86 -12.76 12.52
CA ALA A 121 11.91 -14.06 13.18
C ALA A 121 11.07 -14.08 14.47
N GLY A 122 10.34 -15.19 14.68
CA GLY A 122 9.50 -15.40 15.86
C GLY A 122 8.13 -14.73 15.83
N LYS A 123 7.78 -14.01 14.75
CA LYS A 123 6.44 -13.45 14.53
C LYS A 123 5.69 -14.25 13.47
N THR A 124 4.36 -14.21 13.53
CA THR A 124 3.45 -15.05 12.71
C THR A 124 2.52 -14.26 11.81
N PHE A 125 2.51 -12.92 11.90
CA PHE A 125 1.71 -12.11 11.00
C PHE A 125 2.13 -12.35 9.54
N SER A 126 1.14 -12.52 8.67
CA SER A 126 1.34 -12.71 7.24
C SER A 126 0.20 -12.02 6.48
N ASP A 127 0.56 -11.38 5.37
CA ASP A 127 -0.36 -10.97 4.30
C ASP A 127 0.26 -11.43 3.00
N SER A 128 -0.53 -12.03 2.12
CA SER A 128 -0.05 -12.43 0.80
C SER A 128 -1.18 -12.40 -0.22
N GLY A 129 -0.79 -12.39 -1.49
CA GLY A 129 -1.74 -12.52 -2.59
C GLY A 129 -1.11 -12.19 -3.93
N SER A 130 -1.93 -12.21 -4.96
CA SER A 130 -1.57 -11.78 -6.30
C SER A 130 -2.65 -10.90 -6.90
N ALA A 131 -2.29 -10.17 -7.95
CA ALA A 131 -3.23 -9.42 -8.78
C ALA A 131 -2.71 -9.35 -10.22
N VAL A 132 -3.65 -9.16 -11.15
CA VAL A 132 -3.38 -8.84 -12.55
C VAL A 132 -3.35 -7.31 -12.66
N CYS A 133 -2.47 -6.78 -13.50
CA CYS A 133 -2.42 -5.36 -13.80
C CYS A 133 -3.44 -5.03 -14.89
N ASN A 134 -4.08 -3.88 -14.77
CA ASN A 134 -5.20 -3.42 -15.58
C ASN A 134 -4.76 -2.69 -16.85
#